data_AF-A0A2L0N5E8-F1
#
_entry.id   AF-A0A2L0N5E8-F1
#
_cell.length_a   1.000
_cell.length_b   1.000
_cell.length_c   1.000
_cell.angle_alpha   90.00
_cell.angle_beta   90.00
_cell.angle_gamma   90.00
#
_symmetry.space_group_name_H-M   'P 1'
#
loop_
_entity.id
_entity.type
_entity.pdbx_description
1 polymer ?
#
loop_
_entity_poly.entity_id
_entity_poly.type
_entity_poly.pdbx_seq_one_letter_code
_entity_poly.pdbx_strand_id
1 'polypeptide(L)' 'MPGSVTISHHESAVALDHADAKRLATVLEELAYLLEIPGPNRINDAQLGALCEGRSPDRAELSHWSRGIAAELKGRL' A
#
# COMPACT_ATOMS: atom_id res chain seq x y z
N MET A 1 24.23 -34.70 21.00
CA MET A 1 23.01 -34.00 20.52
C MET A 1 23.41 -33.14 19.33
N PRO A 2 22.73 -33.22 18.18
CA PRO A 2 23.00 -32.34 17.05
C PRO A 2 22.48 -30.94 17.36
N GLY A 3 23.31 -29.92 17.11
CA GLY A 3 23.00 -28.52 17.35
C GLY A 3 21.84 -28.04 16.46
N SER A 4 20.81 -27.52 17.10
CA SER A 4 19.72 -26.82 16.42
C SER A 4 20.24 -25.48 15.92
N VAL A 5 20.45 -25.36 14.60
CA VAL A 5 20.71 -24.09 13.95
C VAL A 5 19.39 -23.33 13.91
N THR A 6 19.24 -22.33 14.77
CA THR A 6 18.16 -21.33 14.64
C THR A 6 18.51 -20.46 13.45
N ILE A 7 18.00 -20.79 12.26
CA ILE A 7 18.05 -19.88 11.12
C ILE A 7 17.05 -18.76 11.45
N SER A 8 17.53 -17.69 12.08
CA SER A 8 16.77 -16.45 12.16
C SER A 8 16.59 -15.97 10.72
N HIS A 9 15.36 -16.11 10.22
CA HIS A 9 14.94 -15.56 8.95
C HIS A 9 15.11 -14.04 9.04
N HIS A 10 16.24 -13.53 8.54
CA HIS A 10 16.45 -12.10 8.37
C HIS A 10 15.57 -11.69 7.19
N GLU A 11 14.31 -11.41 7.47
CA GLU A 11 13.44 -10.72 6.53
C GLU A 11 14.13 -9.37 6.24
N SER A 12 14.57 -9.17 5.00
CA SER A 12 15.24 -7.93 4.62
C SER A 12 14.27 -6.77 4.80
N ALA A 13 14.44 -6.01 5.88
CA ALA A 13 13.66 -4.81 6.12
C ALA A 13 14.03 -3.77 5.04
N VAL A 14 13.04 -3.37 4.24
CA VAL A 14 13.19 -2.23 3.33
C VAL A 14 12.99 -0.96 4.16
N ALA A 15 14.06 -0.18 4.32
CA ALA A 15 13.99 1.10 5.00
C ALA A 15 13.53 2.20 4.01
N LEU A 16 12.56 3.00 4.44
CA LEU A 16 12.18 4.25 3.80
C LEU A 16 12.69 5.40 4.66
N ASP A 17 13.25 6.43 4.04
CA ASP A 17 13.54 7.65 4.76
C ASP A 17 12.24 8.39 5.14
N HIS A 18 12.35 9.35 6.07
CA HIS A 18 11.18 10.07 6.59
C HIS A 18 10.44 10.86 5.50
N ALA A 19 11.16 11.46 4.56
CA ALA A 19 10.57 12.29 3.52
C ALA A 19 9.79 11.43 2.51
N ASP A 20 10.37 10.31 2.11
CA ASP A 20 9.77 9.34 1.21
C ASP A 20 8.59 8.62 1.88
N ALA A 21 8.69 8.25 3.15
CA ALA A 21 7.57 7.68 3.90
C ALA A 21 6.38 8.65 3.99
N LYS A 22 6.64 9.95 4.21
CA LYS A 22 5.62 10.99 4.19
C LYS A 22 4.99 11.15 2.80
N ARG A 23 5.82 11.18 1.75
CA ARG A 23 5.35 11.28 0.37
C ARG A 23 4.48 10.09 -0.02
N LEU A 24 4.91 8.88 0.34
CA LEU A 24 4.18 7.65 0.07
C LEU A 24 2.82 7.64 0.78
N ALA A 25 2.77 8.04 2.05
CA ALA A 25 1.51 8.14 2.78
C ALA A 25 0.51 9.09 2.11
N THR A 26 0.97 10.26 1.64
CA THR A 26 0.11 11.19 0.90
C THR A 26 -0.40 10.56 -0.40
N VAL A 27 0.47 9.90 -1.18
CA VAL A 27 0.06 9.26 -2.44
C VAL A 27 -0.99 8.18 -2.20
N LEU A 28 -0.85 7.37 -1.14
CA LEU A 28 -1.80 6.31 -0.80
C LEU A 28 -3.17 6.85 -0.36
N GLU A 29 -3.21 7.99 0.35
CA GLU A 29 -4.48 8.65 0.68
C GLU A 29 -5.19 9.20 -0.54
N GLU A 30 -4.46 9.89 -1.42
CA GLU A 30 -5.02 10.42 -2.66
C GLU A 30 -5.50 9.28 -3.57
N LEU A 31 -4.76 8.17 -3.62
CA LEU A 31 -5.18 6.96 -4.33
C LEU A 31 -6.52 6.44 -3.78
N ALA A 32 -6.64 6.28 -2.46
CA ALA A 32 -7.89 5.84 -1.83
C ALA A 32 -9.05 6.81 -2.10
N TYR A 33 -8.78 8.11 -2.06
CA TYR A 33 -9.76 9.13 -2.41
C TYR A 33 -10.24 8.99 -3.86
N LEU A 34 -9.32 8.90 -4.82
CA LEU A 34 -9.64 8.76 -6.25
C LEU A 34 -10.34 7.42 -6.59
N LEU A 35 -10.14 6.39 -5.76
CA LEU A 35 -10.87 5.12 -5.91
C LEU A 35 -12.34 5.24 -5.51
N GLU A 36 -12.69 6.12 -4.57
CA GLU A 36 -14.02 6.20 -3.97
C GLU A 36 -14.90 7.32 -4.48
N ILE A 37 -14.32 8.44 -4.94
CA ILE A 37 -15.14 9.55 -5.39
C ILE A 37 -16.04 9.17 -6.57
N PRO A 38 -17.27 9.70 -6.63
CA PRO A 38 -18.06 9.63 -7.84
C PRO A 38 -17.54 10.62 -8.89
N GLY A 39 -17.92 10.41 -10.14
CA GLY A 39 -17.67 11.36 -11.23
C GLY A 39 -16.43 11.06 -12.08
N PRO A 40 -16.11 11.96 -13.03
CA PRO A 40 -15.14 11.70 -14.10
C PRO A 40 -13.68 11.64 -13.62
N ASN A 41 -13.39 12.17 -12.44
CA ASN A 41 -12.04 12.18 -11.88
C ASN A 41 -11.70 10.88 -11.13
N ARG A 42 -12.67 9.98 -10.94
CA ARG A 42 -12.43 8.71 -10.26
C ARG A 42 -11.53 7.80 -11.11
N ILE A 43 -10.78 6.93 -10.46
CA ILE A 43 -10.07 5.83 -11.13
C ILE A 43 -11.10 4.90 -11.77
N ASN A 44 -11.08 4.78 -13.09
CA ASN A 44 -11.99 3.87 -13.81
C ASN A 44 -11.53 2.41 -13.72
N ASP A 45 -12.33 1.48 -14.21
CA ASP A 45 -12.06 0.04 -14.04
C ASP A 45 -10.85 -0.43 -14.86
N ALA A 46 -10.56 0.20 -16.00
CA ALA A 46 -9.35 -0.07 -16.78
C ALA A 46 -8.09 0.39 -16.04
N GLN A 47 -8.12 1.58 -15.42
CA GLN A 47 -7.04 2.09 -14.59
C GLN A 47 -6.85 1.26 -13.31
N LEU A 48 -7.94 0.82 -12.68
CA LEU A 48 -7.91 -0.10 -11.54
C LEU A 48 -7.26 -1.43 -11.92
N GLY A 49 -7.64 -2.00 -13.06
CA GLY A 49 -7.02 -3.22 -13.59
C GLY A 49 -5.52 -3.03 -13.86
N ALA A 50 -5.12 -1.88 -14.42
CA ALA A 50 -3.71 -1.58 -14.66
C ALA A 50 -2.90 -1.47 -13.36
N LEU A 51 -3.45 -0.82 -12.32
CA LEU A 51 -2.82 -0.72 -10.99
C LEU A 51 -2.63 -2.08 -10.32
N CYS A 52 -3.50 -3.05 -10.62
CA CYS A 52 -3.44 -4.39 -10.05
C CYS A 52 -2.88 -5.45 -11.00
N GLU A 53 -2.10 -5.05 -12.00
CA GLU A 53 -1.39 -5.94 -12.93
C GLU A 53 -2.35 -6.88 -13.69
N GLY A 54 -3.55 -6.38 -14.03
CA GLY A 54 -4.59 -7.17 -14.70
C GLY A 54 -5.37 -8.10 -13.77
N ARG A 55 -5.08 -8.12 -12.46
CA ARG A 55 -6.00 -8.71 -11.48
C ARG A 55 -7.26 -7.86 -11.41
N SER A 56 -8.38 -8.48 -11.01
CA SER A 56 -9.63 -7.78 -10.73
C SER A 56 -9.73 -7.54 -9.22
N PRO A 57 -9.11 -6.48 -8.69
CA PRO A 57 -9.20 -6.16 -7.26
C PRO A 57 -10.61 -5.67 -6.94
N ASP A 58 -11.06 -5.93 -5.71
CA ASP A 58 -12.17 -5.16 -5.18
C ASP A 58 -11.69 -3.72 -4.93
N ARG A 59 -12.37 -2.75 -5.56
CA ARG A 59 -12.10 -1.31 -5.41
C ARG A 59 -12.16 -0.89 -3.95
N ALA A 60 -13.11 -1.43 -3.19
CA ALA A 60 -13.27 -1.10 -1.78
C ALA A 60 -12.09 -1.65 -0.96
N GLU A 61 -11.65 -2.86 -1.29
CA GLU A 61 -10.47 -3.48 -0.68
C GLU A 61 -9.20 -2.67 -0.92
N LEU A 62 -8.93 -2.27 -2.17
CA LEU A 62 -7.74 -1.49 -2.51
C LEU A 62 -7.76 -0.11 -1.84
N SER A 63 -8.93 0.54 -1.78
CA SER A 63 -9.09 1.82 -1.06
C SER A 63 -8.81 1.65 0.44
N HIS A 64 -9.42 0.65 1.07
CA HIS A 64 -9.24 0.37 2.49
C HIS A 64 -7.78 0.05 2.82
N TRP A 65 -7.15 -0.83 2.04
CA TRP A 65 -5.73 -1.17 2.18
C TRP A 65 -4.85 0.07 2.06
N SER A 66 -5.06 0.90 1.04
CA SER A 66 -4.26 2.11 0.82
C SER A 66 -4.35 3.08 2.00
N ARG A 67 -5.56 3.27 2.56
CA ARG A 67 -5.75 4.09 3.78
C ARG A 67 -5.06 3.50 4.99
N GLY A 68 -5.15 2.19 5.18
CA GLY A 68 -4.52 1.49 6.30
C GLY A 68 -3.00 1.72 6.31
N ILE A 69 -2.35 1.49 5.18
CA ILE A 69 -0.90 1.71 5.05
C ILE A 69 -0.53 3.19 5.22
N ALA A 70 -1.30 4.12 4.65
CA ALA A 70 -1.04 5.54 4.83
C ALA A 70 -1.14 5.97 6.31
N ALA A 71 -2.14 5.47 7.03
CA ALA A 71 -2.32 5.73 8.46
C ALA A 71 -1.17 5.14 9.28
N GLU A 72 -0.73 3.92 8.97
CA GLU A 72 0.42 3.29 9.62
C GLU A 72 1.72 4.07 9.40
N LEU A 73 1.98 4.49 8.16
CA LEU A 73 3.15 5.31 7.83
C LEU A 73 3.12 6.61 8.63
N LYS A 74 1.99 7.33 8.61
CA LYS A 74 1.84 8.60 9.34
C LYS A 74 1.95 8.46 10.86
N GLY A 75 1.50 7.34 11.42
CA GLY A 75 1.64 7.05 12.85
C GLY A 75 3.08 6.77 13.28
N ARG A 76 4.00 6.54 12.33
CA ARG A 76 5.43 6.26 12.57
C ARG A 76 6.37 7.40 12.13
N LEU A 77 5.82 8.46 11.51
CA LEU A 77 6.55 9.70 11.17
C LEU A 77 6.70 10.58 12.40
#